data_AF-I3T766-F1
#
_entry.id   AF-I3T766-F1
#
_cell.length_a   1.000
_cell.length_b   1.000
_cell.length_c   1.000
_cell.angle_alpha   90.00
_cell.angle_beta   90.00
_cell.angle_gamma   90.00
#
_symmetry.space_group_name_H-M   'P 1'
#
loop_
_entity.id
_entity.type
_entity.pdbx_description
1 polymer ?
#
loop_
_entity_poly.entity_id
_entity_poly.type
_entity_poly.pdbx_seq_one_letter_code
_entity_poly.pdbx_strand_id
1 'polypeptide(L)'
;MSNTRSYEKVSSSENFEVSEGRNTCRDNNSSDDSSSSNVDSNLRTCVPGKVYRNPRIIDEFLGAGECENLALPNGGFGLGFKRLSSNNGSSIAFGHSGMGGSTGFCDVTNRFAIAVTLNKMSFGGVSAKIVQLVCSELQIPVPDDFLRFMAQQSGQDEQLSLGRPLIN
;
A
#
# COMPACT_ATOMS: atom_id res chain seq x y z
N MET A 1 -6.32 -21.81 36.39
CA MET A 1 -5.47 -20.60 36.44
C MET A 1 -5.73 -19.84 35.16
N SER A 2 -6.62 -18.86 35.21
CA SER A 2 -7.14 -18.14 34.04
C SER A 2 -6.68 -16.69 34.14
N ASN A 3 -5.94 -16.22 33.13
CA ASN A 3 -5.35 -14.88 33.12
C ASN A 3 -6.26 -13.96 32.30
N THR A 4 -7.10 -13.16 32.97
CA THR A 4 -7.93 -12.13 32.33
C THR A 4 -7.12 -10.83 32.23
N ARG A 5 -6.71 -10.46 31.02
CA ARG A 5 -6.24 -9.09 30.74
C ARG A 5 -7.46 -8.20 30.52
N SER A 6 -7.68 -7.28 31.44
CA SER A 6 -8.65 -6.20 31.31
C SER A 6 -8.14 -5.20 30.27
N TYR A 7 -8.96 -4.91 29.26
CA TYR A 7 -8.75 -3.79 28.35
C TYR A 7 -9.58 -2.61 28.85
N GLU A 8 -8.98 -1.43 28.88
CA GLU A 8 -9.60 -0.19 29.33
C GLU A 8 -10.58 0.35 28.27
N LYS A 9 -11.80 0.68 28.72
CA LYS A 9 -12.87 1.23 27.88
C LYS A 9 -12.74 2.76 27.88
N VAL A 10 -12.33 3.36 26.76
CA VAL A 10 -12.41 4.82 26.57
C VAL A 10 -13.79 5.18 26.03
N SER A 11 -14.50 6.08 26.72
CA SER A 11 -15.86 6.50 26.40
C SER A 11 -15.94 7.48 25.22
N SER A 12 -17.07 7.40 24.52
CA SER A 12 -17.40 8.11 23.30
C SER A 12 -17.82 9.58 23.48
N SER A 13 -17.75 10.30 22.34
CA SER A 13 -18.52 11.48 21.89
C SER A 13 -18.06 12.87 22.34
N GLU A 14 -17.51 13.64 21.39
CA GLU A 14 -17.76 15.08 21.24
C GLU A 14 -18.04 15.40 19.76
N ASN A 15 -19.18 16.06 19.52
CA ASN A 15 -19.61 16.61 18.24
C ASN A 15 -18.68 17.77 17.83
N PHE A 16 -18.32 17.87 16.54
CA PHE A 16 -17.87 19.16 16.00
C PHE A 16 -18.46 19.44 14.63
N GLU A 17 -19.01 20.65 14.54
CA GLU A 17 -19.86 21.20 13.51
C GLU A 17 -19.13 21.38 12.17
N VAL A 18 -19.89 21.29 11.08
CA VAL A 18 -19.48 21.69 9.73
C VAL A 18 -19.35 23.21 9.70
N SER A 19 -18.13 23.73 9.62
CA SER A 19 -17.89 25.13 9.27
C SER A 19 -17.35 25.20 7.84
N GLU A 20 -18.18 25.70 6.91
CA GLU A 20 -17.76 26.10 5.56
C GLU A 20 -16.79 27.28 5.64
N GLY A 21 -15.49 26.99 5.67
CA GLY A 21 -14.42 27.98 5.53
C GLY A 21 -14.04 28.16 4.06
N ARG A 22 -14.47 29.27 3.45
CA ARG A 22 -13.99 29.75 2.14
C ARG A 22 -12.47 30.00 2.22
N ASN A 23 -11.67 29.16 1.56
CA ASN A 23 -10.21 29.31 1.53
C ASN A 23 -9.75 29.65 0.11
N THR A 24 -9.36 30.90 -0.09
CA THR A 24 -8.73 31.41 -1.32
C THR A 24 -7.23 31.12 -1.29
N CYS A 25 -6.72 30.33 -2.23
CA CYS A 25 -5.29 30.32 -2.55
C CYS A 25 -5.11 31.10 -3.86
N ARG A 26 -4.31 32.17 -3.82
CA ARG A 26 -3.86 32.90 -5.02
C ARG A 26 -2.96 31.98 -5.83
N ASP A 27 -3.39 31.68 -7.05
CA ASP A 27 -2.54 31.10 -8.08
C ASP A 27 -1.53 32.16 -8.54
N ASN A 28 -0.25 31.99 -8.22
CA ASN A 28 0.81 32.73 -8.88
C ASN A 28 1.52 31.77 -9.84
N ASN A 29 1.15 31.88 -11.11
CA ASN A 29 1.95 31.39 -12.23
C ASN A 29 3.11 32.38 -12.44
N SER A 30 4.35 31.94 -12.24
CA SER A 30 5.51 32.60 -12.84
C SER A 30 6.65 31.60 -12.97
N SER A 31 7.02 31.32 -14.21
CA SER A 31 8.37 30.89 -14.57
C SER A 31 9.36 31.96 -14.07
N ASP A 32 10.49 31.54 -13.51
CA ASP A 32 11.84 31.99 -13.89
C ASP A 32 12.89 31.35 -12.98
N ASP A 33 13.98 30.94 -13.64
CA ASP A 33 15.14 30.25 -13.10
C ASP A 33 16.11 31.28 -12.52
N SER A 34 16.46 31.16 -11.23
CA SER A 34 17.60 31.88 -10.61
C SER A 34 17.92 31.28 -9.24
N SER A 35 19.10 30.69 -9.15
CA SER A 35 19.70 30.12 -7.95
C SER A 35 19.96 31.19 -6.89
N SER A 36 19.32 31.06 -5.73
CA SER A 36 19.87 31.59 -4.47
C SER A 36 19.53 30.65 -3.32
N SER A 37 20.57 30.14 -2.68
CA SER A 37 20.51 29.28 -1.51
C SER A 37 20.12 30.10 -0.29
N ASN A 38 18.81 30.29 -0.09
CA ASN A 38 18.28 30.70 1.19
C ASN A 38 17.48 29.51 1.74
N VAL A 39 18.07 28.82 2.72
CA VAL A 39 17.39 27.86 3.59
C VAL A 39 16.40 28.64 4.44
N ASP A 40 15.27 28.99 3.84
CA ASP A 40 14.12 29.52 4.53
C ASP A 40 13.40 28.31 5.14
N SER A 41 13.68 28.04 6.42
CA SER A 41 13.06 27.01 7.24
C SER A 41 11.61 27.37 7.60
N ASN A 42 10.85 27.83 6.62
CA ASN A 42 9.41 27.78 6.65
C ASN A 42 9.03 26.32 6.39
N LEU A 43 8.88 25.54 7.47
CA LEU A 43 8.05 24.34 7.46
C LEU A 43 6.77 24.73 6.73
N ARG A 44 6.64 24.31 5.46
CA ARG A 44 5.40 24.50 4.72
C ARG A 44 4.37 23.71 5.50
N THR A 45 3.62 24.41 6.34
CA THR A 45 2.47 23.89 7.05
C THR A 45 1.59 23.29 5.97
N CYS A 46 1.53 21.96 5.99
CA CYS A 46 0.85 21.16 5.01
C CYS A 46 -0.59 21.63 4.97
N VAL A 47 -0.98 22.35 3.92
CA VAL A 47 -2.36 22.76 3.73
C VAL A 47 -3.19 21.48 3.62
N PRO A 48 -4.32 21.32 4.33
CA PRO A 48 -5.19 20.16 4.21
C PRO A 48 -5.93 20.20 2.87
N GLY A 49 -5.19 20.01 1.79
CA GLY A 49 -5.69 19.82 0.44
C GLY A 49 -5.48 18.37 0.05
N LYS A 50 -6.48 17.76 -0.60
CA LYS A 50 -6.33 16.44 -1.20
C LYS A 50 -5.15 16.48 -2.18
N VAL A 51 -4.13 15.64 -1.95
CA VAL A 51 -2.94 15.54 -2.81
C VAL A 51 -3.33 15.29 -4.27
N TYR A 52 -4.36 14.47 -4.47
CA TYR A 52 -4.94 14.19 -5.78
C TYR A 52 -6.31 14.84 -5.94
N ARG A 53 -6.44 15.79 -6.88
CA ARG A 53 -7.73 16.42 -7.20
C ARG A 53 -8.58 15.58 -8.17
N ASN A 54 -7.97 14.65 -8.90
CA ASN A 54 -8.69 13.77 -9.82
C ASN A 54 -9.48 12.68 -9.05
N PRO A 55 -10.81 12.61 -9.15
CA PRO A 55 -11.59 11.53 -8.56
C PRO A 55 -11.32 10.16 -9.22
N ARG A 56 -10.81 10.14 -10.46
CA ARG A 56 -10.49 8.92 -11.24
C ARG A 56 -9.05 8.44 -11.11
N ILE A 57 -8.30 8.94 -10.12
CA ILE A 57 -6.88 8.55 -9.92
C ILE A 57 -6.70 7.03 -9.73
N ILE A 58 -7.71 6.35 -9.20
CA ILE A 58 -7.69 4.90 -9.03
C ILE A 58 -7.75 4.18 -10.39
N ASP A 59 -8.53 4.70 -11.34
CA ASP A 59 -8.58 4.16 -12.70
C ASP A 59 -7.24 4.32 -13.40
N GLU A 60 -6.53 5.43 -13.18
CA GLU A 60 -5.16 5.62 -13.71
C GLU A 60 -4.21 4.55 -13.14
N PHE A 61 -4.18 4.34 -11.81
CA PHE A 61 -3.33 3.34 -11.19
C PHE A 61 -3.64 1.91 -11.64
N LEU A 62 -4.91 1.61 -11.85
CA LEU A 62 -5.36 0.34 -12.38
C LEU A 62 -5.26 0.26 -13.91
N GLY A 63 -5.00 1.35 -14.62
CA GLY A 63 -5.07 1.40 -16.08
C GLY A 63 -6.45 0.96 -16.60
N ALA A 64 -7.51 1.48 -16.01
CA ALA A 64 -8.91 1.22 -16.33
C ALA A 64 -9.61 2.48 -16.86
N GLY A 65 -10.88 2.37 -17.26
CA GLY A 65 -11.67 3.49 -17.76
C GLY A 65 -11.01 4.16 -18.97
N GLU A 66 -10.82 5.48 -18.91
CA GLU A 66 -10.18 6.25 -19.99
C GLU A 66 -8.71 5.87 -20.24
N CYS A 67 -8.05 5.26 -19.24
CA CYS A 67 -6.65 4.84 -19.31
C CYS A 67 -6.47 3.38 -19.76
N GLU A 68 -7.55 2.67 -20.11
CA GLU A 68 -7.49 1.25 -20.51
C GLU A 68 -6.54 1.01 -21.70
N ASN A 69 -6.56 1.89 -22.69
CA ASN A 69 -5.70 1.79 -23.88
C ASN A 69 -4.22 2.10 -23.61
N LEU A 70 -3.88 2.58 -22.42
CA LEU A 70 -2.50 2.88 -22.00
C LEU A 70 -1.88 1.71 -21.20
N ALA A 71 -2.69 0.72 -20.83
CA ALA A 71 -2.25 -0.49 -20.15
C ALA A 71 -2.48 -1.71 -21.04
N LEU A 72 -1.77 -2.81 -20.75
CA LEU A 72 -2.01 -4.05 -21.47
C LEU A 72 -3.40 -4.61 -21.09
N PRO A 73 -4.30 -4.86 -22.07
CA PRO A 73 -5.60 -5.48 -21.79
C PRO A 73 -5.40 -6.83 -21.10
N ASN A 74 -6.14 -7.07 -20.02
CA ASN A 74 -6.01 -8.27 -19.16
C ASN A 74 -4.58 -8.50 -18.60
N GLY A 75 -3.72 -7.49 -18.66
CA GLY A 75 -2.39 -7.53 -18.07
C GLY A 75 -2.42 -7.39 -16.55
N GLY A 76 -1.35 -7.81 -15.89
CA GLY A 76 -1.19 -7.70 -14.43
C GLY A 76 -0.81 -6.31 -13.93
N PHE A 77 -0.75 -5.29 -14.80
CA PHE A 77 -0.28 -3.94 -14.46
C PHE A 77 -1.20 -2.87 -15.05
N GLY A 78 -1.41 -1.81 -14.28
CA GLY A 78 -1.95 -0.53 -14.75
C GLY A 78 -0.82 0.47 -15.02
N LEU A 79 -1.05 1.76 -14.76
CA LEU A 79 -0.03 2.79 -14.96
C LEU A 79 0.92 2.86 -13.75
N GLY A 80 1.98 2.07 -13.81
CA GLY A 80 3.07 2.06 -12.81
C GLY A 80 2.84 1.15 -11.60
N PHE A 81 1.64 0.58 -11.46
CA PHE A 81 1.30 -0.33 -10.36
C PHE A 81 0.87 -1.70 -10.86
N LYS A 82 1.24 -2.73 -10.10
CA LYS A 82 0.72 -4.08 -10.29
C LYS A 82 -0.72 -4.12 -9.79
N ARG A 83 -1.62 -4.69 -10.60
CA ARG A 83 -2.99 -5.01 -10.23
C ARG A 83 -2.99 -6.24 -9.33
N LEU A 84 -3.75 -6.17 -8.25
CA LEU A 84 -3.92 -7.26 -7.31
C LEU A 84 -5.39 -7.68 -7.34
N SER A 85 -5.61 -8.93 -7.69
CA SER A 85 -6.94 -9.53 -7.76
C SER A 85 -7.29 -10.21 -6.44
N SER A 86 -8.57 -10.13 -6.10
CA SER A 86 -9.21 -11.01 -5.12
C SER A 86 -9.89 -12.16 -5.84
N ASN A 87 -10.23 -13.21 -5.09
CA ASN A 87 -10.90 -14.44 -5.55
C ASN A 87 -12.15 -14.25 -6.43
N ASN A 88 -12.78 -13.08 -6.39
CA ASN A 88 -13.98 -12.69 -7.12
C ASN A 88 -13.66 -12.01 -8.46
N GLY A 89 -12.39 -11.94 -8.84
CA GLY A 89 -11.93 -11.32 -10.09
C GLY A 89 -11.99 -9.79 -10.10
N SER A 90 -12.43 -9.15 -9.00
CA SER A 90 -12.48 -7.69 -8.90
C SER A 90 -11.10 -7.16 -8.49
N SER A 91 -10.46 -6.42 -9.40
CA SER A 91 -9.14 -5.80 -9.18
C SER A 91 -9.31 -4.36 -8.69
N ILE A 92 -9.46 -4.21 -7.37
CA ILE A 92 -9.57 -2.92 -6.67
C ILE A 92 -8.31 -2.59 -5.87
N ALA A 93 -7.38 -3.55 -5.81
CA ALA A 93 -6.11 -3.39 -5.12
C ALA A 93 -4.97 -3.20 -6.12
N PHE A 94 -4.02 -2.35 -5.77
CA PHE A 94 -2.83 -2.10 -6.58
C PHE A 94 -1.62 -1.83 -5.70
N GLY A 95 -0.43 -2.14 -6.20
CA GLY A 95 0.80 -2.03 -5.44
C GLY A 95 2.03 -2.48 -6.20
N HIS A 96 3.09 -2.81 -5.48
CA HIS A 96 4.30 -3.36 -6.07
C HIS A 96 5.08 -4.19 -5.04
N SER A 97 5.71 -5.27 -5.51
CA SER A 97 6.69 -6.02 -4.71
C SER A 97 8.08 -5.42 -4.91
N GLY A 98 8.78 -5.13 -3.82
CA GLY A 98 10.16 -4.68 -3.87
C GLY A 98 11.14 -5.84 -3.90
N MET A 99 12.37 -5.53 -4.30
CA MET A 99 13.47 -6.47 -4.22
C MET A 99 13.70 -6.89 -2.76
N GLY A 100 14.09 -8.15 -2.56
CA GLY A 100 14.30 -8.72 -1.22
C GLY A 100 13.02 -9.03 -0.45
N GLY A 101 11.87 -9.05 -1.13
CA GLY A 101 10.61 -9.57 -0.57
C GLY A 101 9.77 -8.53 0.15
N SER A 102 10.19 -7.27 0.16
CA SER A 102 9.33 -6.15 0.56
C SER A 102 8.12 -6.05 -0.38
N THR A 103 7.03 -5.47 0.10
CA THR A 103 5.82 -5.30 -0.72
C THR A 103 4.98 -4.17 -0.15
N GLY A 104 4.23 -3.49 -0.99
CA GLY A 104 3.20 -2.56 -0.54
C GLY A 104 2.04 -2.55 -1.51
N PHE A 105 0.83 -2.42 -0.96
CA PHE A 105 -0.38 -2.28 -1.75
C PHE A 105 -1.47 -1.52 -1.00
N CYS A 106 -2.43 -1.04 -1.78
CA CYS A 106 -3.66 -0.40 -1.32
C CYS A 106 -4.85 -1.20 -1.84
N ASP A 107 -5.84 -1.47 -0.99
CA ASP A 107 -7.18 -1.93 -1.34
C ASP A 107 -8.16 -0.77 -1.10
N VAL A 108 -8.65 -0.21 -2.20
CA VAL A 108 -9.50 0.98 -2.17
C VAL A 108 -10.87 0.68 -1.57
N THR A 109 -11.41 -0.52 -1.80
CA THR A 109 -12.77 -0.86 -1.34
C THR A 109 -12.79 -1.03 0.17
N ASN A 110 -11.77 -1.68 0.72
CA ASN A 110 -11.64 -1.86 2.16
C ASN A 110 -10.96 -0.67 2.87
N ARG A 111 -10.63 0.40 2.12
CA ARG A 111 -9.90 1.59 2.61
C ARG A 111 -8.64 1.22 3.40
N PHE A 112 -7.94 0.21 2.91
CA PHE A 112 -6.80 -0.40 3.59
C PHE A 112 -5.54 -0.23 2.75
N ALA A 113 -4.43 0.07 3.40
CA ALA A 113 -3.13 0.07 2.76
C ALA A 113 -2.09 -0.50 3.73
N ILE A 114 -1.15 -1.27 3.19
CA ILE A 114 -0.06 -1.85 3.96
C ILE A 114 1.22 -1.80 3.14
N ALA A 115 2.32 -1.51 3.83
CA ALA A 115 3.67 -1.66 3.31
C ALA A 115 4.46 -2.51 4.31
N VAL A 116 5.09 -3.56 3.81
CA VAL A 116 5.95 -4.46 4.57
C VAL A 116 7.36 -4.32 4.05
N THR A 117 8.26 -3.93 4.95
CA THR A 117 9.70 -3.85 4.69
C THR A 117 10.41 -4.91 5.53
N LEU A 118 11.35 -5.62 4.91
CA LEU A 118 12.15 -6.65 5.56
C LEU A 118 13.61 -6.21 5.60
N ASN A 119 14.30 -6.49 6.71
CA ASN A 119 15.74 -6.24 6.86
C ASN A 119 16.60 -7.40 6.33
N LYS A 120 15.99 -8.56 6.08
CA LYS A 120 16.65 -9.75 5.52
C LYS A 120 15.98 -10.12 4.21
N MET A 121 16.80 -10.41 3.19
CA MET A 121 16.35 -10.82 1.87
C MET A 121 15.41 -12.03 1.96
N SER A 122 14.24 -11.92 1.32
CA SER A 122 13.24 -12.97 1.21
C SER A 122 12.62 -12.96 -0.19
N PHE A 123 11.98 -14.07 -0.60
CA PHE A 123 11.25 -14.18 -1.87
C PHE A 123 9.74 -13.97 -1.70
N GLY A 124 9.34 -13.14 -0.73
CA GLY A 124 7.96 -12.68 -0.56
C GLY A 124 7.08 -13.52 0.35
N GLY A 125 7.45 -14.75 0.71
CA GLY A 125 6.59 -15.58 1.57
C GLY A 125 6.51 -15.11 3.03
N VAL A 126 7.57 -14.48 3.58
CA VAL A 126 7.49 -13.82 4.90
C VAL A 126 6.48 -12.67 4.85
N SER A 127 6.58 -11.81 3.85
CA SER A 127 5.63 -10.71 3.65
C SER A 127 4.21 -11.21 3.39
N ALA A 128 4.05 -12.32 2.66
CA ALA A 128 2.74 -12.93 2.43
C ALA A 128 2.10 -13.42 3.74
N LYS A 129 2.86 -14.04 4.65
CA LYS A 129 2.37 -14.43 5.99
C LYS A 129 1.95 -13.22 6.82
N ILE A 130 2.71 -12.12 6.75
CA ILE A 130 2.36 -10.86 7.44
C ILE A 130 1.07 -10.27 6.86
N VAL A 131 0.96 -10.18 5.53
CA VAL A 131 -0.25 -9.68 4.86
C VAL A 131 -1.45 -10.56 5.20
N GLN A 132 -1.30 -11.88 5.15
CA GLN A 132 -2.38 -12.82 5.53
C GLN A 132 -2.86 -12.56 6.96
N LEU A 133 -1.94 -12.44 7.92
CA LEU A 133 -2.27 -12.18 9.31
C LEU A 133 -3.09 -10.88 9.43
N VAL A 134 -2.57 -9.77 8.89
CA VAL A 134 -3.24 -8.47 8.98
C VAL A 134 -4.62 -8.49 8.31
N CYS A 135 -4.71 -9.05 7.10
CA CYS A 135 -5.99 -9.17 6.40
C CYS A 135 -7.00 -10.03 7.17
N SER A 136 -6.55 -11.13 7.80
CA SER A 136 -7.42 -12.00 8.61
C SER A 136 -7.94 -11.29 9.86
N GLU A 137 -7.08 -10.56 10.56
CA GLU A 137 -7.47 -9.79 11.76
C GLU A 137 -8.44 -8.64 11.42
N LEU A 138 -8.28 -8.04 10.23
CA LEU A 138 -9.17 -6.99 9.74
C LEU A 138 -10.41 -7.52 9.01
N GLN A 139 -10.52 -8.84 8.84
CA GLN A 139 -11.62 -9.51 8.12
C GLN A 139 -11.78 -9.03 6.67
N ILE A 140 -10.67 -8.76 5.99
CA ILE A 140 -10.61 -8.36 4.57
C ILE A 140 -9.98 -9.47 3.71
N PRO A 141 -10.31 -9.56 2.42
CA PRO A 141 -9.74 -10.58 1.55
C PRO A 141 -8.22 -10.43 1.38
N VAL A 142 -7.52 -11.56 1.32
CA VAL A 142 -6.09 -11.61 1.00
C VAL A 142 -5.93 -11.65 -0.53
N PRO A 143 -5.10 -10.78 -1.13
CA PRO A 143 -4.87 -10.84 -2.58
C PRO A 143 -4.21 -12.15 -3.04
N ASP A 144 -4.60 -12.63 -4.21
CA ASP A 144 -4.23 -13.96 -4.73
C ASP A 144 -2.72 -14.17 -4.87
N ASP A 145 -1.98 -13.11 -5.21
CA ASP A 145 -0.51 -13.14 -5.30
C ASP A 145 0.13 -13.62 -3.99
N PHE A 146 -0.39 -13.20 -2.83
CA PHE A 146 0.13 -13.59 -1.53
C PHE A 146 -0.23 -15.04 -1.18
N LEU A 147 -1.42 -15.50 -1.55
CA LEU A 147 -1.80 -16.91 -1.43
C LEU A 147 -0.83 -17.82 -2.21
N ARG A 148 -0.46 -17.42 -3.43
CA ARG A 148 0.52 -18.14 -4.26
C ARG A 148 1.90 -18.17 -3.61
N PHE A 149 2.40 -17.05 -3.08
CA PHE A 149 3.72 -17.02 -2.42
C PHE A 149 3.78 -17.92 -1.19
N MET A 150 2.68 -18.05 -0.44
CA MET A 150 2.61 -18.98 0.70
C MET A 150 2.64 -20.43 0.24
N ALA A 151 1.85 -20.79 -0.80
CA ALA A 151 1.85 -22.14 -1.34
C ALA A 151 3.24 -22.57 -1.85
N GLN A 152 3.99 -21.64 -2.46
CA GLN A 152 5.34 -21.88 -2.95
C GLN A 152 6.36 -22.09 -1.81
N GLN A 153 6.19 -21.46 -0.65
CA GLN A 153 7.07 -21.69 0.49
C GLN A 153 6.84 -23.04 1.17
N SER A 154 5.59 -23.49 1.27
CA SER A 154 5.29 -24.82 1.82
C SER A 154 5.97 -25.96 1.05
N GLY A 155 6.32 -25.74 -0.23
CA GLY A 155 7.10 -26.69 -1.05
C GLY A 155 8.62 -26.43 -1.08
N GLN A 156 9.11 -25.27 -0.64
CA GLN A 156 10.54 -24.92 -0.66
C GLN A 156 11.24 -25.07 0.70
N ASP A 157 10.50 -25.22 1.79
CA ASP A 157 11.08 -25.56 3.10
C ASP A 157 11.79 -26.94 3.07
N GLU A 158 11.58 -27.76 2.03
CA GLU A 158 12.35 -29.00 1.78
C GLU A 158 13.63 -28.80 0.94
N GLN A 159 13.88 -27.62 0.35
CA GLN A 159 15.01 -27.40 -0.58
C GLN A 159 16.04 -26.34 -0.16
N LEU A 160 15.87 -25.66 0.97
CA LEU A 160 16.88 -24.75 1.51
C LEU A 160 18.02 -25.45 2.28
N SER A 161 18.22 -26.75 2.09
CA SER A 161 19.46 -27.46 2.47
C SER A 161 20.58 -27.29 1.43
N LEU A 162 20.69 -26.12 0.80
CA LEU A 162 21.81 -25.77 -0.06
C LEU A 162 22.82 -24.95 0.74
N GLY A 163 23.74 -25.66 1.38
CA GLY A 163 24.90 -25.08 2.06
C GLY A 163 25.25 -25.74 3.38
N ARG A 164 25.57 -27.05 3.39
CA ARG A 164 26.48 -27.55 4.43
C ARG A 164 27.84 -26.88 4.19
N PRO A 165 28.44 -26.18 5.17
CA PRO A 165 29.83 -25.81 5.04
C PRO A 165 30.64 -27.12 5.02
N LEU A 166 31.47 -27.30 4.01
CA LEU A 166 32.54 -28.29 4.05
C LEU A 166 33.51 -27.83 5.14
N ILE A 167 33.41 -28.45 6.32
CA ILE A 167 34.43 -28.31 7.36
C ILE A 167 35.65 -29.11 6.88
N ASN A 168 36.80 -28.43 6.90
CA ASN A 168 38.13 -28.93 6.55
C ASN A 168 38.59 -30.05 7.50
#